data_AF-A0A821W520-F1
#
_entry.id   AF-A0A821W520-F1
#
_cell.length_a   1.000
_cell.length_b   1.000
_cell.length_c   1.000
_cell.angle_alpha   90.00
_cell.angle_beta   90.00
_cell.angle_gamma   90.00
#
_symmetry.space_group_name_H-M   'P 1'
#
loop_
_entity.id
_entity.type
_entity.pdbx_description
1 polymer ?
#
loop_
_entity_poly.entity_id
_entity_poly.type
_entity_poly.pdbx_seq_one_letter_code
_entity_poly.pdbx_strand_id
1 'polypeptide(L)'
;LKLQGALCRNNALFYSNSIMDDIPLLAIEWKISSQKTNDQQQVTLPVYGNGLRTELLCTINVKTGQANTSEYNFYERGVAVLASLLE
;
A
#
# COMPACT_ATOMS: atom_id res chain seq x y z
N LEU A 1 4.75 10.22 4.74
CA LEU A 1 4.16 8.87 4.60
C LEU A 1 5.28 7.89 4.29
N LYS A 2 5.27 6.72 4.90
CA LYS A 2 6.25 5.67 4.63
C LYS A 2 5.55 4.41 4.18
N LEU A 3 6.11 3.71 3.20
CA LEU A 3 5.72 2.37 2.84
C LEU A 3 6.61 1.39 3.60
N GLN A 4 6.02 0.36 4.19
CA GLN A 4 6.77 -0.73 4.83
C GLN A 4 6.63 -2.02 4.04
N GLY A 5 7.72 -2.76 3.91
CA GLY A 5 7.73 -4.11 3.32
C GLY A 5 7.59 -4.17 1.79
N ALA A 6 7.62 -3.03 1.10
CA ALA A 6 7.57 -2.93 -0.36
C ALA A 6 8.22 -1.63 -0.85
N LEU A 7 8.40 -1.53 -2.17
CA LEU A 7 8.83 -0.33 -2.90
C LEU A 7 7.66 0.18 -3.74
N CYS A 8 7.44 1.50 -3.74
CA CYS A 8 6.48 2.13 -4.65
C CYS A 8 7.21 2.81 -5.81
N ARG A 9 6.92 2.39 -7.05
CA ARG A 9 7.47 3.02 -8.25
C ARG A 9 6.39 3.17 -9.30
N ASN A 10 6.26 4.35 -9.89
CA ASN A 10 5.26 4.63 -10.93
C ASN A 10 3.83 4.22 -10.52
N ASN A 11 3.43 4.53 -9.28
CA ASN A 11 2.13 4.18 -8.69
C ASN A 11 1.84 2.68 -8.63
N ALA A 12 2.88 1.85 -8.59
CA ALA A 12 2.77 0.41 -8.48
C ALA A 12 3.75 -0.14 -7.43
N LEU A 13 3.34 -1.23 -6.78
CA LEU A 13 4.12 -1.90 -5.75
C LEU A 13 5.04 -2.95 -6.36
N PHE A 14 6.25 -3.01 -5.81
CA PHE A 14 7.28 -3.99 -6.13
C PHE A 14 7.84 -4.59 -4.83
N TYR A 15 8.33 -5.81 -4.91
CA TYR A 15 9.10 -6.37 -3.80
C TYR A 15 10.37 -5.57 -3.55
N SER A 16 10.69 -5.44 -2.27
CA SER A 16 11.92 -4.85 -1.80
C SER A 16 12.43 -5.64 -0.61
N ASN A 17 13.75 -5.68 -0.46
CA ASN A 17 14.40 -6.14 0.77
C ASN A 17 14.58 -4.98 1.75
N SER A 18 14.25 -3.75 1.35
CA SER A 18 14.23 -2.61 2.27
C SER A 18 13.03 -2.72 3.20
N ILE A 19 13.25 -2.41 4.48
CA ILE A 19 12.21 -2.38 5.50
C ILE A 19 11.22 -1.24 5.21
N MET A 20 11.74 -0.09 4.80
CA MET A 20 10.96 1.11 4.52
C MET A 20 11.34 1.73 3.19
N ASP A 21 10.34 2.37 2.59
CA ASP A 21 10.46 3.16 1.38
C ASP A 21 9.71 4.48 1.55
N ASP A 22 10.24 5.54 0.95
CA ASP A 22 9.67 6.88 1.04
C ASP A 22 8.55 7.07 0.02
N ILE A 23 7.37 7.48 0.49
CA ILE A 23 6.29 7.96 -0.38
C ILE A 23 6.28 9.49 -0.30
N PRO A 24 6.88 10.19 -1.29
CA PRO A 24 6.98 11.65 -1.24
C PRO A 24 5.62 12.34 -1.37
N LEU A 25 4.66 11.73 -2.08
CA LEU A 25 3.30 12.22 -2.24
C LEU A 25 2.33 11.04 -2.38
N LEU A 26 1.20 11.12 -1.67
CA LEU A 26 0.07 10.22 -1.85
C LEU A 26 -1.17 11.08 -2.15
N ALA A 27 -1.78 10.87 -3.32
CA ALA A 27 -3.04 11.49 -3.69
C ALA A 27 -4.14 10.42 -3.68
N ILE A 28 -5.24 10.70 -2.99
CA ILE A 28 -6.38 9.79 -2.86
C ILE A 28 -7.62 10.50 -3.40
N GLU A 29 -8.40 9.80 -4.21
CA GLU A 29 -9.66 10.28 -4.77
C GLU A 29 -10.81 9.41 -4.25
N TRP A 30 -11.82 10.04 -3.66
CA TRP A 30 -13.02 9.34 -3.19
C TRP A 30 -13.98 9.09 -4.36
N LYS A 31 -14.26 7.81 -4.65
CA LYS A 31 -15.16 7.41 -5.74
C LYS A 31 -16.39 6.68 -5.20
N ILE A 32 -17.53 6.91 -5.83
CA ILE A 32 -18.78 6.20 -5.54
C ILE A 32 -18.73 4.83 -6.24
N SER A 33 -19.09 3.77 -5.53
CA SER A 33 -18.90 2.34 -5.85
C SER A 33 -19.50 1.82 -7.18
N SER A 34 -20.16 2.65 -7.99
CA SER A 34 -20.75 2.20 -9.27
C SER A 34 -19.69 1.91 -10.34
N GLN A 35 -18.45 2.33 -10.16
CA GLN A 35 -17.32 2.00 -11.02
C GLN A 35 -16.53 0.83 -10.41
N LYS A 36 -16.94 -0.41 -10.70
CA LYS A 36 -16.04 -1.55 -10.52
C LYS A 36 -14.90 -1.39 -11.52
N THR A 37 -13.78 -0.84 -11.08
CA THR A 37 -12.55 -0.91 -11.85
C THR A 37 -12.11 -2.37 -11.88
N ASN A 38 -11.93 -2.91 -13.08
CA ASN A 38 -11.67 -4.33 -13.33
C ASN A 38 -10.18 -4.63 -13.03
N ASP A 39 -9.76 -4.32 -11.81
CA ASP A 39 -8.36 -4.25 -11.43
C ASP A 39 -7.85 -5.61 -10.94
N GLN A 40 -7.64 -6.54 -11.87
CA GLN A 40 -7.10 -7.88 -11.61
C GLN A 40 -5.66 -7.91 -11.06
N GLN A 41 -5.10 -6.75 -10.66
CA GLN A 41 -3.73 -6.57 -10.19
C GLN A 41 -3.63 -5.43 -9.17
N GLN A 42 -4.53 -5.41 -8.19
CA GLN A 42 -4.45 -4.51 -7.05
C GLN A 42 -4.37 -5.29 -5.75
N VAL A 43 -3.71 -4.69 -4.77
CA VAL A 43 -3.66 -5.17 -3.39
C VAL A 43 -4.28 -4.12 -2.49
N THR A 44 -5.04 -4.57 -1.50
CA THR A 44 -5.62 -3.70 -0.47
C THR A 44 -4.59 -3.51 0.64
N LEU A 45 -4.12 -2.30 0.86
CA LEU A 45 -3.16 -1.99 1.92
C LEU A 45 -3.81 -1.23 3.07
N PRO A 46 -3.46 -1.54 4.34
CA PRO A 46 -3.83 -0.74 5.48
C PRO A 46 -2.97 0.53 5.55
N VAL A 47 -3.60 1.65 5.91
CA VAL A 47 -2.95 2.90 6.28
C VAL A 47 -3.08 3.10 7.78
N TYR A 48 -1.98 2.99 8.51
CA TYR A 48 -1.94 3.17 9.96
C TYR A 48 -1.53 4.59 10.35
N GLY A 49 -1.99 5.04 11.52
CA GLY A 49 -1.61 6.34 12.09
C GLY A 49 -0.11 6.46 12.34
N ASN A 50 0.51 5.41 12.88
CA ASN A 50 1.94 5.35 13.15
C ASN A 50 2.53 3.93 13.06
N GLY A 51 3.82 3.80 13.37
CA GLY A 51 4.56 2.54 13.34
C GLY A 51 4.09 1.46 14.32
N LEU A 52 3.26 1.80 15.31
CA LEU A 52 2.70 0.82 16.26
C LEU A 52 1.55 -0.01 15.68
N ARG A 53 0.97 0.42 14.54
CA ARG A 53 -0.12 -0.28 13.84
C ARG A 53 -1.37 -0.54 14.70
N THR A 54 -1.62 0.31 15.69
CA THR A 54 -2.77 0.20 16.60
C THR A 54 -4.02 0.87 16.04
N GLU A 55 -3.86 1.96 15.27
CA GLU A 55 -4.95 2.73 14.68
C GLU A 55 -4.94 2.60 13.15
N LEU A 56 -5.99 1.98 12.60
CA LEU A 56 -6.24 1.91 11.16
C LEU A 56 -7.06 3.12 10.71
N LEU A 57 -6.46 3.97 9.87
CA LEU A 57 -7.12 5.18 9.36
C LEU A 57 -8.03 4.88 8.16
N CYS A 58 -7.52 4.10 7.21
CA CYS A 58 -8.27 3.67 6.03
C CYS A 58 -7.58 2.48 5.34
N THR A 59 -8.24 1.93 4.32
CA THR A 59 -7.63 1.01 3.37
C THR A 59 -7.55 1.67 2.00
N ILE A 60 -6.50 1.35 1.25
CA ILE A 60 -6.31 1.84 -0.11
C ILE A 60 -6.00 0.68 -1.05
N ASN A 61 -6.50 0.75 -2.28
CA ASN A 61 -6.13 -0.20 -3.33
C ASN A 61 -4.95 0.35 -4.11
N VAL A 62 -3.91 -0.45 -4.27
CA VAL A 62 -2.69 -0.05 -4.97
C VAL A 62 -2.35 -1.09 -6.04
N LYS A 63 -1.94 -0.63 -7.22
CA LYS A 63 -1.58 -1.52 -8.33
C LYS A 63 -0.31 -2.31 -7.99
N THR A 64 -0.23 -3.55 -8.44
CA THR A 64 0.97 -4.37 -8.37
C THR A 64 1.75 -4.24 -9.67
N GLY A 65 3.04 -3.91 -9.62
CA GLY A 65 3.86 -3.66 -10.80
C GLY A 65 4.51 -4.90 -11.41
N GLN A 66 4.37 -6.06 -10.78
CA GLN A 66 4.98 -7.31 -11.22
C GLN A 66 3.92 -8.26 -11.81
N ALA A 67 4.15 -8.70 -13.05
CA ALA A 67 3.31 -9.70 -13.69
C ALA A 67 3.35 -11.02 -12.91
N ASN A 68 2.24 -11.78 -12.94
CA ASN A 68 2.10 -13.10 -12.31
C ASN A 68 2.42 -13.15 -10.81
N THR A 69 2.31 -12.01 -10.14
CA THR A 69 2.62 -11.91 -8.72
C THR A 69 1.33 -11.98 -7.93
N SER A 70 1.23 -12.98 -7.06
CA SER A 70 0.08 -13.12 -6.16
C SER A 70 0.06 -11.96 -5.17
N GLU A 71 -1.09 -11.30 -5.03
CA GLU A 71 -1.36 -10.32 -3.98
C GLU A 71 -1.04 -10.88 -2.58
N TYR A 72 -1.17 -12.20 -2.41
CA TYR A 72 -0.95 -12.93 -1.17
C TYR A 72 0.44 -12.67 -0.56
N ASN A 73 1.46 -12.56 -1.40
CA ASN A 73 2.83 -12.32 -0.95
C ASN A 73 3.02 -10.93 -0.31
N PHE A 74 2.21 -9.94 -0.68
CA PHE A 74 2.21 -8.63 -0.03
C PHE A 74 1.54 -8.70 1.35
N TYR A 75 0.50 -9.53 1.50
CA TYR A 75 -0.13 -9.79 2.80
C TYR A 75 0.82 -10.52 3.77
N GLU A 76 1.50 -11.57 3.30
CA GLU A 76 2.49 -12.29 4.11
C GLU A 76 3.65 -11.40 4.57
N ARG A 77 4.06 -10.44 3.73
CA ARG A 77 5.09 -9.45 4.08
C ARG A 77 4.60 -8.35 5.02
N GLY A 78 3.30 -8.29 5.31
CA GLY A 78 2.71 -7.28 6.20
C GLY A 78 2.91 -5.86 5.68
N VAL A 79 2.78 -5.68 4.36
CA VAL A 79 2.94 -4.39 3.68
C VAL A 79 1.89 -3.40 4.17
N ALA A 80 2.33 -2.20 4.52
CA ALA A 80 1.46 -1.17 5.09
C ALA A 80 1.99 0.23 4.79
N VAL A 81 1.08 1.21 4.81
CA VAL A 81 1.43 2.63 4.76
C VAL A 81 1.34 3.22 6.16
N LEU A 82 2.33 4.03 6.54
CA LEU A 82 2.37 4.74 7.82
C LEU A 82 2.24 6.25 7.59
N ALA A 83 1.27 6.88 8.25
CA ALA A 83 1.08 8.32 8.24
C ALA A 83 2.19 9.06 9.01
N SER A 84 2.54 8.54 10.19
CA SER A 84 3.63 9.02 11.04
C SER A 84 4.66 7.93 11.32
N LEU A 85 5.91 8.33 11.57
CA LEU A 85 6.96 7.46 12.12
C LEU A 85 7.19 7.69 13.63
N LEU A 86 6.53 8.68 14.20
CA LEU A 86 6.61 9.00 15.62
C LEU A 86 5.52 8.24 16.38
N GLU A 87 5.83 7.87 17.63
CA GLU A 87 4.86 7.36 18.60
C GLU A 87 3.88 8.47 19.04
#